data_AF-A0AA97FBG6-F1
#
_entry.id   AF-A0AA97FBG6-F1
#
_cell.length_a   1.000
_cell.length_b   1.000
_cell.length_c   1.000
_cell.angle_alpha   90.00
_cell.angle_beta   90.00
_cell.angle_gamma   90.00
#
_symmetry.space_group_name_H-M   'P 1'
#
loop_
_entity.id
_entity.type
_entity.pdbx_description
1 polymer ?
#
loop_
_entity_poly.entity_id
_entity_poly.type
_entity_poly.pdbx_seq_one_letter_code
_entity_poly.pdbx_strand_id
1 'polypeptide(L)'
;MNWLLVVLFLVALYFLVVGYIKANNLWEDHVMFYGPILALKTDNVKFFDKFIPYSRFWKLYGTLGALMVVVVSVLMTAMLLFTLQKSITSPPPPTGIYEPQNILAIPGVNEFLPLSLAVLIAFIVTLAVHEGGHGILSRIEGIRVRSTGILFFVIPIGAFVEPDEEDIEKSGSASKIRMFGAGITNNIVVALISFILLAGLIGFATPTDTPYIKGVYQDYPAFNAHIPQNSIITQVNDQNVFSRNDVSEILSDKKPGDTITLAISHDGTKKDYTLTLDEWPKEFGEHSSGFMGVYYYDSATVKNLFDKVIKGPLGPLLLIYVPINSVIEGDNLGLGLLAFDSPETAAWEVPFTGFWGVIQILFWMFWFNFAVATFNALPFVPLDGGYIMQEGIRKFFEKRELSKEYANYVVSVISIVMIVVLASIILVPYIAAI
;
A
#
# COMPACT_ATOMS: atom_id res chain seq x y z
N MET A 1 18.77 -9.76 -19.96
CA MET A 1 19.05 -8.32 -20.09
C MET A 1 19.34 -7.79 -18.69
N ASN A 2 20.46 -7.13 -18.45
CA ASN A 2 20.80 -6.66 -17.11
C ASN A 2 19.93 -5.44 -16.79
N TRP A 3 18.93 -5.59 -15.91
CA TRP A 3 18.00 -4.53 -15.51
C TRP A 3 18.72 -3.28 -15.00
N LEU A 4 19.90 -3.45 -14.38
CA LEU A 4 20.73 -2.32 -13.95
C LEU A 4 21.13 -1.42 -15.13
N LEU A 5 21.51 -2.00 -16.27
CA LEU A 5 21.88 -1.23 -17.46
C LEU A 5 20.69 -0.46 -18.03
N VAL A 6 19.49 -1.06 -17.98
CA VAL A 6 18.26 -0.40 -18.42
C VAL A 6 17.94 0.80 -17.53
N VAL A 7 18.00 0.62 -16.20
CA VAL A 7 17.76 1.71 -15.23
C VAL A 7 18.79 2.83 -15.40
N LEU A 8 20.08 2.50 -15.48
CA LEU A 8 21.15 3.48 -15.68
C LEU A 8 20.98 4.25 -16.99
N PHE A 9 20.57 3.58 -18.06
CA PHE A 9 20.26 4.22 -19.34
C PHE A 9 19.08 5.18 -19.21
N LEU A 10 17.98 4.78 -18.55
CA LEU A 10 16.81 5.65 -18.34
C LEU A 10 17.15 6.89 -17.51
N VAL A 11 17.95 6.74 -16.45
CA VAL A 11 18.43 7.85 -15.62
C VAL A 11 19.32 8.78 -16.43
N ALA A 12 20.28 8.24 -17.21
CA ALA A 12 21.15 9.05 -18.05
C ALA A 12 20.36 9.80 -19.13
N LEU A 13 19.40 9.13 -19.78
CA LEU A 13 18.49 9.72 -20.75
C LEU A 13 17.66 10.84 -20.13
N TYR A 14 17.13 10.62 -18.93
CA TYR A 14 16.40 11.64 -18.18
C TYR A 14 17.26 12.89 -17.93
N PHE A 15 18.49 12.74 -17.44
CA PHE A 15 19.40 13.87 -17.22
C PHE A 15 19.80 14.58 -18.53
N LEU A 16 19.97 13.85 -19.63
CA LEU A 16 20.23 14.44 -20.94
C LEU A 16 19.04 15.29 -21.40
N VAL A 17 17.82 14.77 -21.29
CA VAL A 17 16.58 15.48 -21.66
C VAL A 17 16.40 16.71 -20.78
N VAL A 18 16.45 16.55 -19.45
CA VAL A 18 16.33 17.65 -18.49
C VAL A 18 17.42 18.71 -18.70
N GLY A 19 18.66 18.28 -18.89
CA GLY A 19 19.78 19.16 -19.17
C GLY A 19 19.60 19.96 -20.47
N TYR A 20 19.09 19.31 -21.52
CA TYR A 20 18.79 19.96 -22.79
C TYR A 20 17.67 21.00 -22.66
N ILE A 21 16.57 20.65 -21.99
CA ILE A 21 15.44 21.56 -21.73
C ILE A 21 15.92 22.80 -20.96
N LYS A 22 16.68 22.57 -19.88
CA LYS A 22 17.21 23.63 -19.02
C LYS A 22 18.25 24.50 -19.73
N ALA A 23 19.10 23.93 -20.57
CA ALA A 23 20.12 24.69 -21.29
C ALA A 23 19.55 25.58 -22.41
N ASN A 24 18.40 25.19 -22.98
CA ASN A 24 17.76 25.90 -24.08
C ASN A 24 16.52 26.70 -23.67
N ASN A 25 16.21 26.79 -22.36
CA ASN A 25 15.05 27.49 -21.84
C ASN A 25 13.74 27.09 -22.54
N LEU A 26 13.57 25.79 -22.78
CA LEU A 26 12.40 25.28 -23.48
C LEU A 26 11.19 25.24 -22.53
N TRP A 27 10.08 25.83 -22.97
CA TRP A 27 8.79 25.79 -22.27
C TRP A 27 8.83 26.35 -20.84
N GLU A 28 9.51 27.48 -20.60
CA GLU A 28 9.61 28.10 -19.26
C GLU A 28 8.25 28.34 -18.58
N ASP A 29 7.19 28.59 -19.36
CA ASP A 29 5.83 28.78 -18.84
C ASP A 29 5.22 27.49 -18.26
N HIS A 30 5.74 26.33 -18.65
CA HIS A 30 5.17 25.00 -18.32
C HIS A 30 6.16 24.05 -17.64
N VAL A 31 7.44 24.39 -17.61
CA VAL A 31 8.49 23.54 -17.05
C VAL A 31 9.26 24.30 -15.98
N MET A 32 9.32 23.73 -14.78
CA MET A 32 10.16 24.24 -13.69
C MET A 32 11.09 23.14 -13.19
N PHE A 33 12.17 23.53 -12.51
CA PHE A 33 13.17 22.58 -12.00
C PHE A 33 13.38 22.77 -10.50
N TYR A 34 13.25 21.69 -9.73
CA TYR A 34 13.62 21.62 -8.32
C TYR A 34 14.83 20.70 -8.19
N GLY A 35 16.02 21.28 -8.38
CA GLY A 35 17.25 20.49 -8.49
C GLY A 35 17.19 19.53 -9.69
N PRO A 36 17.27 18.20 -9.50
CA PRO A 36 17.16 17.22 -10.58
C PRO A 36 15.70 16.90 -10.96
N ILE A 37 14.71 17.40 -10.22
CA ILE A 37 13.28 17.09 -10.45
C ILE A 37 12.71 18.06 -11.49
N LEU A 38 12.07 17.52 -12.51
CA LEU A 38 11.31 18.27 -13.52
C LEU A 38 9.86 18.39 -13.07
N ALA A 39 9.34 19.61 -12.99
CA ALA A 39 7.94 19.90 -12.74
C ALA A 39 7.26 20.32 -14.04
N LEU A 40 6.25 19.57 -14.47
CA LEU A 40 5.34 19.98 -15.54
C LEU A 40 4.15 20.69 -14.90
N LYS A 41 3.98 21.98 -15.19
CA LYS A 41 2.97 22.84 -14.57
C LYS A 41 1.99 23.44 -15.57
N THR A 42 0.83 23.80 -15.05
CA THR A 42 -0.15 24.64 -15.74
C THR A 42 -0.67 25.72 -14.80
N ASP A 43 -0.73 26.94 -15.32
CA ASP A 43 -1.36 28.08 -14.63
C ASP A 43 -2.87 28.14 -14.91
N ASN A 44 -3.39 27.26 -15.79
CA ASN A 44 -4.82 27.16 -16.08
C ASN A 44 -5.56 26.34 -15.02
N VAL A 45 -5.68 26.93 -13.83
CA VAL A 45 -6.29 26.31 -12.65
C VAL A 45 -7.81 26.47 -12.58
N LYS A 46 -8.44 26.97 -13.65
CA LYS A 46 -9.91 27.19 -13.73
C LYS A 46 -10.73 25.92 -13.54
N PHE A 47 -10.10 24.74 -13.65
CA PHE A 47 -10.73 23.48 -13.30
C PHE A 47 -11.30 23.51 -11.86
N PHE A 48 -10.58 24.09 -10.90
CA PHE A 48 -11.02 24.19 -9.52
C PHE A 48 -12.21 25.14 -9.33
N ASP A 49 -12.39 26.12 -10.23
CA ASP A 49 -13.52 27.06 -10.16
C ASP A 49 -14.87 26.37 -10.39
N LYS A 50 -14.87 25.17 -11.02
CA LYS A 50 -16.08 24.35 -11.22
C LYS A 50 -16.74 23.94 -9.90
N PHE A 51 -15.99 23.94 -8.80
CA PHE A 51 -16.50 23.55 -7.48
C PHE A 51 -17.08 24.72 -6.68
N ILE A 52 -16.78 25.97 -7.06
CA ILE A 52 -17.24 27.20 -6.37
C ILE A 52 -18.76 27.27 -6.20
N PRO A 53 -19.60 26.91 -7.21
CA PRO A 53 -21.05 26.90 -7.05
C PRO A 53 -21.55 26.03 -5.89
N TYR A 54 -20.78 25.01 -5.49
CA TYR A 54 -21.09 24.08 -4.41
C TYR A 54 -20.37 24.43 -3.10
N SER A 55 -19.94 25.69 -2.93
CA SER A 55 -19.13 26.15 -1.78
C SER A 55 -19.68 25.76 -0.40
N ARG A 56 -21.00 25.74 -0.20
CA ARG A 56 -21.59 25.31 1.08
C ARG A 56 -21.25 23.86 1.41
N PHE A 57 -21.35 22.98 0.42
CA PHE A 57 -21.00 21.56 0.57
C PHE A 57 -19.51 21.42 0.89
N TRP A 58 -18.63 22.05 0.09
CA TRP A 58 -17.18 21.94 0.27
C TRP A 58 -16.69 22.56 1.59
N LYS A 59 -17.31 23.64 2.07
CA LYS A 59 -17.01 24.21 3.40
C LYS A 59 -17.43 23.28 4.53
N LEU A 60 -18.59 22.63 4.43
CA LEU A 60 -19.00 21.62 5.39
C LEU A 60 -18.06 20.41 5.35
N TYR A 61 -17.77 19.91 4.16
CA TYR A 61 -16.82 18.82 3.89
C TYR A 61 -15.46 19.10 4.53
N GLY A 62 -14.86 20.26 4.24
CA GLY A 62 -13.57 20.65 4.82
C GLY A 62 -13.63 20.86 6.34
N THR A 63 -14.76 21.33 6.89
CA THR A 63 -14.90 21.48 8.34
C THR A 63 -14.97 20.13 9.05
N LEU A 64 -15.80 19.20 8.54
CA LEU A 64 -15.89 17.84 9.07
C LEU A 64 -14.58 17.09 8.88
N GLY A 65 -13.94 17.29 7.73
CA GLY A 65 -12.61 16.78 7.42
C GLY A 65 -11.56 17.22 8.42
N ALA A 66 -11.46 18.52 8.69
CA ALA A 66 -10.53 19.06 9.69
C ALA A 66 -10.75 18.48 11.10
N LEU A 67 -12.01 18.27 11.52
CA LEU A 67 -12.30 17.60 12.80
C LEU A 67 -11.78 16.16 12.81
N MET A 68 -12.01 15.43 11.72
CA MET A 68 -11.49 14.08 11.55
C MET A 68 -9.95 14.06 11.53
N VAL A 69 -9.28 15.02 10.89
CA VAL A 69 -7.81 15.13 10.89
C VAL A 69 -7.29 15.26 12.32
N VAL A 70 -7.92 16.08 13.16
CA VAL A 70 -7.51 16.19 14.57
C VAL A 70 -7.63 14.85 15.29
N VAL A 71 -8.71 14.10 15.06
CA VAL A 71 -8.88 12.75 15.64
C VAL A 71 -7.79 11.81 15.16
N VAL A 72 -7.55 11.72 13.85
CA VAL A 72 -6.50 10.87 13.27
C VAL A 72 -5.12 11.28 13.79
N SER A 73 -4.83 12.57 13.89
CA SER A 73 -3.57 13.11 14.41
C SER A 73 -3.29 12.65 15.84
N VAL A 74 -4.30 12.74 16.72
CA VAL A 74 -4.20 12.30 18.12
C VAL A 74 -3.99 10.78 18.19
N LEU A 75 -4.77 10.01 17.43
CA LEU A 75 -4.65 8.55 17.40
C LEU A 75 -3.27 8.10 16.87
N MET A 76 -2.80 8.69 15.77
CA MET A 76 -1.49 8.38 15.19
C MET A 76 -0.35 8.76 16.13
N THR A 77 -0.45 9.90 16.82
CA THR A 77 0.54 10.30 17.82
C THR A 77 0.60 9.30 18.97
N ALA A 78 -0.57 8.87 19.49
CA ALA A 78 -0.62 7.86 20.54
C ALA A 78 -0.04 6.51 20.07
N MET A 79 -0.34 6.09 18.84
CA MET A 79 0.23 4.88 18.24
C MET A 79 1.75 4.98 18.09
N LEU A 80 2.28 6.11 17.62
CA LEU A 80 3.73 6.31 17.50
C LEU A 80 4.43 6.29 18.85
N LEU A 81 3.87 6.91 19.88
CA LEU A 81 4.42 6.87 21.24
C LEU A 81 4.41 5.44 21.81
N PHE A 82 3.34 4.68 21.57
CA PHE A 82 3.26 3.27 21.95
C PHE A 82 4.29 2.42 21.19
N THR A 83 4.44 2.63 19.88
CA THR A 83 5.45 1.97 19.05
C THR A 83 6.86 2.29 19.53
N LEU A 84 7.15 3.56 19.85
CA LEU A 84 8.44 3.96 20.41
C LEU A 84 8.69 3.28 21.76
N GLN A 85 7.71 3.28 22.67
CA GLN A 85 7.82 2.59 23.94
C GLN A 85 8.16 1.11 23.73
N LYS A 86 7.41 0.42 22.86
CA LYS A 86 7.66 -0.98 22.50
C LYS A 86 9.05 -1.18 21.93
N SER A 87 9.47 -0.35 20.96
CA SER A 87 10.78 -0.41 20.34
C SER A 87 11.91 -0.20 21.35
N ILE A 88 11.75 0.64 22.38
CA ILE A 88 12.79 0.83 23.41
C ILE A 88 12.82 -0.36 24.39
N THR A 89 11.65 -0.85 24.81
CA THR A 89 11.57 -1.95 25.80
C THR A 89 11.88 -3.33 25.22
N SER A 90 11.68 -3.50 23.91
CA SER A 90 11.91 -4.74 23.19
C SER A 90 12.34 -4.38 21.76
N PRO A 91 13.62 -3.96 21.59
CA PRO A 91 14.12 -3.55 20.28
C PRO A 91 13.99 -4.67 19.25
N PRO A 92 13.34 -4.42 18.11
CA PRO A 92 13.30 -5.40 17.04
C PRO A 92 14.68 -5.45 16.34
N PRO A 93 15.01 -6.57 15.68
CA PRO A 93 16.20 -6.64 14.86
C PRO A 93 16.11 -5.67 13.66
N PRO A 94 17.24 -5.13 13.15
CA PRO A 94 17.27 -4.22 11.99
C PRO A 94 17.11 -4.98 10.66
N THR A 95 16.05 -5.77 10.53
CA THR A 95 15.74 -6.65 9.39
C THR A 95 14.29 -6.45 8.93
N GLY A 96 13.95 -6.86 7.71
CA GLY A 96 12.59 -6.77 7.17
C GLY A 96 12.12 -5.31 7.08
N ILE A 97 11.03 -4.94 7.77
CA ILE A 97 10.48 -3.57 7.72
C ILE A 97 11.45 -2.48 8.19
N TYR A 98 12.47 -2.84 8.98
CA TYR A 98 13.44 -1.88 9.52
C TYR A 98 14.66 -1.68 8.62
N GLU A 99 14.82 -2.46 7.54
CA GLU A 99 15.94 -2.33 6.63
C GLU A 99 15.95 -0.97 5.90
N PRO A 100 17.13 -0.41 5.55
CA PRO A 100 17.20 0.94 4.99
C PRO A 100 16.40 1.12 3.70
N GLN A 101 16.35 0.07 2.87
CA GLN A 101 15.57 0.05 1.62
C GLN A 101 14.06 0.12 1.84
N ASN A 102 13.58 -0.37 3.00
CA ASN A 102 12.16 -0.49 3.33
C ASN A 102 11.61 0.72 4.13
N ILE A 103 12.48 1.64 4.56
CA ILE A 103 12.08 2.88 5.25
C ILE A 103 11.37 3.85 4.29
N LEU A 104 11.86 3.95 3.06
CA LEU A 104 11.28 4.84 2.05
C LEU A 104 10.26 4.07 1.21
N ALA A 105 9.09 4.68 0.99
CA ALA A 105 8.01 4.10 0.18
C ALA A 105 8.28 4.30 -1.33
N ILE A 106 9.38 3.72 -1.83
CA ILE A 106 9.78 3.79 -3.24
C ILE A 106 9.41 2.47 -3.93
N PRO A 107 8.43 2.45 -4.86
CA PRO A 107 8.05 1.25 -5.58
C PRO A 107 9.23 0.57 -6.29
N GLY A 108 9.38 -0.75 -6.10
CA GLY A 108 10.44 -1.57 -6.66
C GLY A 108 11.77 -1.55 -5.90
N VAL A 109 11.95 -0.62 -4.95
CA VAL A 109 13.09 -0.60 -4.00
C VAL A 109 12.63 -1.11 -2.64
N ASN A 110 11.45 -0.67 -2.21
CA ASN A 110 10.80 -1.18 -1.01
C ASN A 110 10.17 -2.54 -1.31
N GLU A 111 10.54 -3.57 -0.55
CA GLU A 111 10.13 -4.96 -0.79
C GLU A 111 8.61 -5.15 -0.64
N PHE A 112 7.95 -4.28 0.13
CA PHE A 112 6.51 -4.30 0.33
C PHE A 112 5.75 -3.56 -0.78
N LEU A 113 6.44 -2.82 -1.66
CA LEU A 113 5.84 -2.00 -2.72
C LEU A 113 6.34 -2.48 -4.09
N PRO A 114 5.65 -3.41 -4.75
CA PRO A 114 6.09 -3.90 -6.05
C PRO A 114 6.01 -2.81 -7.11
N LEU A 115 6.91 -2.83 -8.10
CA LEU A 115 6.84 -1.94 -9.27
C LEU A 115 5.79 -2.46 -10.27
N SER A 116 4.53 -2.55 -9.81
CA SER A 116 3.40 -2.99 -10.63
C SER A 116 2.62 -1.80 -11.18
N LEU A 117 1.86 -2.04 -12.26
CA LEU A 117 0.97 -1.02 -12.82
C LEU A 117 -0.08 -0.56 -11.78
N ALA A 118 -0.57 -1.47 -10.94
CA ALA A 118 -1.52 -1.16 -9.88
C ALA A 118 -0.96 -0.17 -8.86
N VAL A 119 0.27 -0.40 -8.40
CA VAL A 119 0.98 0.50 -7.48
C VAL A 119 1.21 1.87 -8.10
N LEU A 120 1.67 1.92 -9.36
CA LEU A 120 1.93 3.19 -10.05
C LEU A 120 0.66 4.02 -10.25
N ILE A 121 -0.44 3.38 -10.68
CA ILE A 121 -1.74 4.03 -10.82
C ILE A 121 -2.21 4.56 -9.46
N ALA A 122 -2.19 3.72 -8.43
CA ALA A 122 -2.65 4.09 -7.11
C ALA A 122 -1.84 5.25 -6.51
N PHE A 123 -0.52 5.23 -6.66
CA PHE A 123 0.37 6.29 -6.20
C PHE A 123 0.07 7.63 -6.89
N ILE A 124 -0.02 7.65 -8.22
CA ILE A 124 -0.34 8.87 -8.99
C ILE A 124 -1.70 9.44 -8.60
N VAL A 125 -2.73 8.58 -8.50
CA VAL A 125 -4.08 9.02 -8.13
C VAL A 125 -4.09 9.55 -6.70
N THR A 126 -3.41 8.89 -5.76
CA THR A 126 -3.30 9.33 -4.36
C THR A 126 -2.75 10.75 -4.26
N LEU A 127 -1.66 11.05 -4.98
CA LEU A 127 -1.06 12.38 -5.00
C LEU A 127 -1.97 13.41 -5.67
N ALA A 128 -2.56 13.07 -6.81
CA ALA A 128 -3.48 13.97 -7.51
C ALA A 128 -4.72 14.31 -6.68
N VAL A 129 -5.24 13.33 -5.93
CA VAL A 129 -6.38 13.50 -5.01
C VAL A 129 -6.03 14.37 -3.82
N HIS A 130 -4.82 14.17 -3.25
CA HIS A 130 -4.30 14.98 -2.12
C HIS A 130 -4.18 16.44 -2.52
N GLU A 131 -3.37 16.71 -3.54
CA GLU A 131 -3.09 18.05 -4.05
C GLU A 131 -4.36 18.72 -4.60
N GLY A 132 -5.18 17.97 -5.32
CA GLY A 132 -6.48 18.42 -5.79
C GLY A 132 -7.39 18.87 -4.66
N GLY A 133 -7.30 18.26 -3.47
CA GLY A 133 -8.01 18.71 -2.28
C GLY A 133 -7.63 20.11 -1.86
N HIS A 134 -6.33 20.38 -1.74
CA HIS A 134 -5.82 21.73 -1.44
C HIS A 134 -6.28 22.74 -2.50
N GLY A 135 -6.21 22.38 -3.78
CA GLY A 135 -6.65 23.25 -4.88
C GLY A 135 -8.14 23.60 -4.83
N ILE A 136 -9.01 22.61 -4.64
CA ILE A 136 -10.45 22.83 -4.52
C ILE A 136 -10.74 23.73 -3.33
N LEU A 137 -10.25 23.39 -2.13
CA LEU A 137 -10.58 24.16 -0.92
C LEU A 137 -9.94 25.54 -0.90
N SER A 138 -8.77 25.73 -1.51
CA SER A 138 -8.18 27.06 -1.71
C SER A 138 -9.16 27.98 -2.45
N ARG A 139 -9.67 27.53 -3.60
CA ARG A 139 -10.62 28.33 -4.40
C ARG A 139 -11.94 28.58 -3.67
N ILE A 140 -12.44 27.60 -2.92
CA ILE A 140 -13.67 27.73 -2.12
C ILE A 140 -13.53 28.75 -0.98
N GLU A 141 -12.32 28.88 -0.44
CA GLU A 141 -11.97 29.85 0.61
C GLU A 141 -11.54 31.22 0.06
N GLY A 142 -11.51 31.39 -1.26
CA GLY A 142 -11.09 32.64 -1.89
C GLY A 142 -9.58 32.84 -1.94
N ILE A 143 -8.80 31.77 -1.73
CA ILE A 143 -7.34 31.75 -1.88
C ILE A 143 -7.03 31.44 -3.35
N ARG A 144 -6.22 32.29 -4.00
CA ARG A 144 -5.78 32.04 -5.38
C ARG A 144 -4.87 30.81 -5.43
N VAL A 145 -4.98 30.04 -6.51
CA VAL A 145 -4.03 28.98 -6.85
C VAL A 145 -3.22 29.52 -8.02
N ARG A 146 -1.89 29.58 -7.88
CA ARG A 146 -1.00 30.12 -8.92
C ARG A 146 -0.78 29.10 -10.02
N SER A 147 -0.42 27.89 -9.63
CA SER A 147 -0.14 26.81 -10.56
C SER A 147 -0.46 25.44 -9.94
N THR A 148 -0.55 24.42 -10.80
CA THR A 148 -0.62 23.01 -10.39
C THR A 148 0.14 22.17 -11.40
N GLY A 149 0.63 21.01 -10.99
CA GLY A 149 1.42 20.18 -11.87
C GLY A 149 1.80 18.81 -11.32
N ILE A 150 2.64 18.13 -12.08
CA ILE A 150 3.20 16.80 -11.78
C ILE A 150 4.72 16.92 -11.71
N LEU A 151 5.31 16.26 -10.72
CA LEU A 151 6.75 16.18 -10.51
C LEU A 151 7.29 14.86 -11.07
N PHE A 152 8.42 14.93 -11.78
CA PHE A 152 9.06 13.79 -12.42
C PHE A 152 10.52 13.66 -11.96
N PHE A 153 10.91 12.41 -11.71
CA PHE A 153 12.29 11.97 -11.66
C PHE A 153 12.37 10.59 -12.31
N VAL A 154 12.70 10.55 -13.61
CA VAL A 154 12.53 9.38 -14.51
C VAL A 154 11.07 8.95 -14.68
N ILE A 155 10.35 8.73 -13.58
CA ILE A 155 8.91 8.45 -13.50
C ILE A 155 8.19 9.59 -12.76
N PRO A 156 6.85 9.69 -12.82
CA PRO A 156 6.09 10.58 -11.94
C PRO A 156 6.36 10.22 -10.47
N ILE A 157 6.82 11.21 -9.69
CA ILE A 157 7.15 11.05 -8.26
C ILE A 157 6.25 11.88 -7.35
N GLY A 158 5.44 12.78 -7.90
CA GLY A 158 4.68 13.75 -7.13
C GLY A 158 3.65 14.49 -7.96
N ALA A 159 2.71 15.13 -7.29
CA ALA A 159 1.90 16.22 -7.83
C ALA A 159 2.07 17.44 -6.92
N PHE A 160 1.64 18.61 -7.38
CA PHE A 160 1.59 19.79 -6.53
C PHE A 160 0.44 20.73 -6.91
N VAL A 161 -0.06 21.44 -5.92
CA VAL A 161 -0.86 22.66 -6.07
C VAL A 161 -0.17 23.77 -5.30
N GLU A 162 -0.12 24.97 -5.89
CA GLU A 162 0.55 26.13 -5.31
C GLU A 162 -0.48 27.23 -4.96
N PRO A 163 -1.01 27.26 -3.73
CA PRO A 163 -1.84 28.37 -3.27
C PRO A 163 -1.01 29.64 -3.08
N ASP A 164 -1.65 30.80 -3.26
CA ASP A 164 -1.02 32.12 -3.09
C ASP A 164 -0.74 32.41 -1.62
N GLU A 165 0.55 32.59 -1.28
CA GLU A 165 0.99 32.79 0.10
C GLU A 165 0.40 34.04 0.76
N GLU A 166 0.28 35.16 0.01
CA GLU A 166 -0.30 36.38 0.56
C GLU A 166 -1.79 36.20 0.89
N ASP A 167 -2.53 35.51 0.02
CA ASP A 167 -3.94 35.18 0.27
C ASP A 167 -4.08 34.23 1.46
N ILE A 168 -3.17 33.25 1.60
CA ILE A 168 -3.12 32.39 2.79
C ILE A 168 -2.95 33.27 4.02
N GLU A 169 -1.93 34.13 4.08
CA GLU A 169 -1.65 34.96 5.26
C GLU A 169 -2.85 35.80 5.68
N LYS A 170 -3.53 36.43 4.70
CA LYS A 170 -4.72 37.28 4.88
C LYS A 170 -5.97 36.47 5.26
N SER A 171 -6.02 35.17 4.97
CA SER A 171 -7.19 34.33 5.25
C SER A 171 -7.35 34.03 6.75
N GLY A 172 -8.60 33.83 7.17
CA GLY A 172 -8.92 33.47 8.55
C GLY A 172 -8.50 32.03 8.88
N SER A 173 -8.21 31.73 10.14
CA SER A 173 -7.72 30.39 10.55
C SER A 173 -8.66 29.25 10.17
N ALA A 174 -9.98 29.47 10.11
CA ALA A 174 -10.92 28.43 9.67
C ALA A 174 -10.74 28.07 8.19
N SER A 175 -10.42 29.06 7.34
CA SER A 175 -10.12 28.85 5.93
C SER A 175 -8.82 28.08 5.76
N LYS A 176 -7.76 28.48 6.48
CA LYS A 176 -6.47 27.77 6.51
C LYS A 176 -6.61 26.31 6.93
N ILE A 177 -7.31 26.06 8.05
CA ILE A 177 -7.54 24.71 8.57
C ILE A 177 -8.29 23.83 7.56
N ARG A 178 -9.31 24.37 6.88
CA ARG A 178 -10.03 23.63 5.84
C ARG A 178 -9.16 23.34 4.62
N MET A 179 -8.33 24.30 4.21
CA MET A 179 -7.40 24.15 3.08
C MET A 179 -6.33 23.08 3.37
N PHE A 180 -5.64 23.16 4.50
CA PHE A 180 -4.64 22.15 4.89
C PHE A 180 -5.27 20.78 5.15
N GLY A 181 -6.48 20.72 5.71
CA GLY A 181 -7.17 19.44 5.94
C GLY A 181 -7.72 18.79 4.68
N ALA A 182 -7.78 19.52 3.56
CA ALA A 182 -8.49 19.06 2.38
C ALA A 182 -7.83 17.85 1.72
N GLY A 183 -6.51 17.84 1.57
CA GLY A 183 -5.77 16.69 1.02
C GLY A 183 -6.01 15.43 1.84
N ILE A 184 -5.71 15.50 3.15
CA ILE A 184 -5.95 14.39 4.09
C ILE A 184 -7.39 13.86 4.01
N THR A 185 -8.38 14.75 3.98
CA THR A 185 -9.81 14.35 3.92
C THR A 185 -10.13 13.64 2.62
N ASN A 186 -9.65 14.17 1.49
CA ASN A 186 -9.84 13.55 0.17
C ASN A 186 -9.25 12.14 0.12
N ASN A 187 -8.02 11.97 0.59
CA ASN A 187 -7.37 10.66 0.63
C ASN A 187 -8.16 9.68 1.52
N ILE A 188 -8.63 10.09 2.71
CA ILE A 188 -9.46 9.20 3.55
C ILE A 188 -10.75 8.78 2.84
N VAL A 189 -11.41 9.70 2.13
CA VAL A 189 -12.61 9.37 1.35
C VAL A 189 -12.30 8.39 0.23
N VAL A 190 -11.21 8.60 -0.51
CA VAL A 190 -10.81 7.68 -1.59
C VAL A 190 -10.39 6.32 -1.04
N ALA A 191 -9.71 6.27 0.12
CA ALA A 191 -9.40 5.02 0.80
C ALA A 191 -10.69 4.27 1.15
N LEU A 192 -11.67 4.94 1.77
CA LEU A 192 -12.95 4.33 2.13
C LEU A 192 -13.73 3.83 0.92
N ILE A 193 -13.82 4.62 -0.15
CA ILE A 193 -14.47 4.20 -1.40
C ILE A 193 -13.77 2.98 -1.98
N SER A 194 -12.43 2.99 -2.03
CA SER A 194 -11.65 1.88 -2.57
C SER A 194 -11.83 0.61 -1.74
N PHE A 195 -11.89 0.73 -0.41
CA PHE A 195 -12.23 -0.37 0.48
C PHE A 195 -13.63 -0.94 0.21
N ILE A 196 -14.65 -0.09 0.09
CA ILE A 196 -16.03 -0.53 -0.17
C ILE A 196 -16.13 -1.23 -1.54
N LEU A 197 -15.48 -0.69 -2.57
CA LEU A 197 -15.46 -1.29 -3.90
C LEU A 197 -14.71 -2.61 -3.92
N LEU A 198 -13.53 -2.67 -3.28
CA LEU A 198 -12.77 -3.90 -3.10
C LEU A 198 -13.63 -4.96 -2.40
N ALA A 199 -14.29 -4.57 -1.31
CA ALA A 199 -15.15 -5.43 -0.52
C ALA A 199 -16.38 -5.94 -1.28
N GLY A 200 -16.96 -5.13 -2.16
CA GLY A 200 -18.05 -5.55 -3.03
C GLY A 200 -17.59 -6.50 -4.14
N LEU A 201 -16.49 -6.17 -4.82
CA LEU A 201 -16.05 -6.89 -6.02
C LEU A 201 -15.53 -8.29 -5.73
N ILE A 202 -14.70 -8.40 -4.70
CA ILE A 202 -14.19 -9.69 -4.21
C ILE A 202 -15.30 -10.68 -3.81
N GLY A 203 -16.51 -10.20 -3.49
CA GLY A 203 -17.67 -11.04 -3.22
C GLY A 203 -18.10 -11.88 -4.42
N PHE A 204 -17.68 -11.48 -5.63
CA PHE A 204 -17.92 -12.23 -6.87
C PHE A 204 -16.83 -13.27 -7.17
N ALA A 205 -15.72 -13.29 -6.44
CA ALA A 205 -14.71 -14.34 -6.59
C ALA A 205 -15.12 -15.58 -5.80
N THR A 206 -15.24 -16.72 -6.49
CA THR A 206 -15.65 -18.00 -5.91
C THR A 206 -14.46 -18.93 -5.74
N PRO A 207 -14.24 -19.46 -4.53
CA PRO A 207 -13.26 -20.52 -4.30
C PRO A 207 -13.48 -21.72 -5.20
N THR A 208 -12.40 -22.30 -5.71
CA THR A 208 -12.43 -23.60 -6.41
C THR A 208 -11.63 -24.63 -5.62
N ASP A 209 -11.93 -25.91 -5.85
CA ASP A 209 -11.16 -27.03 -5.29
C ASP A 209 -9.97 -27.44 -6.16
N THR A 210 -9.45 -26.53 -6.99
CA THR A 210 -8.27 -26.79 -7.83
C THR A 210 -7.13 -27.37 -6.99
N PRO A 211 -6.49 -28.49 -7.40
CA PRO A 211 -5.39 -29.12 -6.66
C PRO A 211 -4.08 -28.33 -6.82
N TYR A 212 -4.10 -27.08 -6.34
CA TYR A 212 -2.98 -26.16 -6.33
C TYR A 212 -2.08 -26.45 -5.12
N ILE A 213 -0.88 -26.96 -5.39
CA ILE A 213 0.19 -27.19 -4.42
C ILE A 213 0.77 -25.83 -4.03
N LYS A 214 0.47 -25.37 -2.82
CA LYS A 214 1.11 -24.17 -2.26
C LYS A 214 2.54 -24.48 -1.82
N GLY A 215 2.80 -25.70 -1.36
CA GLY A 215 4.16 -26.20 -1.25
C GLY A 215 4.27 -27.65 -0.80
N VAL A 216 5.48 -28.01 -0.37
CA VAL A 216 5.88 -29.39 -0.10
C VAL A 216 6.50 -29.51 1.29
N TYR A 217 6.25 -30.62 1.98
CA TYR A 217 6.85 -30.91 3.28
C TYR A 217 8.28 -31.41 3.08
N GLN A 218 9.23 -30.83 3.84
CA GLN A 218 10.64 -31.21 3.78
C GLN A 218 10.82 -32.70 4.14
N ASP A 219 11.74 -33.36 3.44
CA ASP A 219 12.09 -34.78 3.60
C ASP A 219 11.01 -35.80 3.19
N TYR A 220 9.84 -35.34 2.71
CA TYR A 220 8.76 -36.21 2.20
C TYR A 220 8.84 -36.44 0.68
N PRO A 221 8.08 -37.41 0.11
CA PRO A 221 8.22 -37.83 -1.28
C PRO A 221 8.15 -36.70 -2.33
N ALA A 222 7.23 -35.74 -2.18
CA ALA A 222 7.12 -34.61 -3.10
C ALA A 222 8.35 -33.70 -3.09
N PHE A 223 8.94 -33.46 -1.91
CA PHE A 223 10.17 -32.71 -1.77
C PHE A 223 11.36 -33.46 -2.39
N ASN A 224 11.48 -34.75 -2.11
CA ASN A 224 12.54 -35.62 -2.66
C ASN A 224 12.44 -35.75 -4.19
N ALA A 225 11.23 -35.74 -4.74
CA ALA A 225 10.97 -35.71 -6.17
C ALA A 225 11.17 -34.33 -6.81
N HIS A 226 11.53 -33.30 -6.03
CA HIS A 226 11.73 -31.91 -6.47
C HIS A 226 10.48 -31.34 -7.18
N ILE A 227 9.29 -31.65 -6.64
CA ILE A 227 8.05 -31.04 -7.10
C ILE A 227 8.10 -29.54 -6.80
N PRO A 228 7.89 -28.68 -7.81
CA PRO A 228 7.90 -27.24 -7.59
C PRO A 228 6.69 -26.82 -6.76
N GLN A 229 6.91 -25.89 -5.84
CA GLN A 229 5.83 -25.17 -5.14
C GLN A 229 5.05 -24.28 -6.12
N ASN A 230 3.87 -23.81 -5.73
CA ASN A 230 3.00 -22.99 -6.58
C ASN A 230 2.71 -23.66 -7.93
N SER A 231 2.24 -24.90 -7.88
CA SER A 231 1.99 -25.73 -9.06
C SER A 231 0.64 -26.42 -8.98
N ILE A 232 0.10 -26.86 -10.12
CA ILE A 232 -1.22 -27.50 -10.18
C ILE A 232 -1.05 -28.96 -10.61
N ILE A 233 -1.62 -29.89 -9.85
CA ILE A 233 -1.70 -31.29 -10.26
C ILE A 233 -2.75 -31.39 -11.36
N THR A 234 -2.36 -31.90 -12.53
CA THR A 234 -3.27 -32.08 -13.67
C THR A 234 -3.63 -33.53 -13.91
N GLN A 235 -2.77 -34.48 -13.51
CA GLN A 235 -3.04 -35.91 -13.58
C GLN A 235 -2.36 -36.68 -12.44
N VAL A 236 -2.95 -37.83 -12.08
CA VAL A 236 -2.39 -38.85 -11.17
C VAL A 236 -2.52 -40.22 -11.83
N ASN A 237 -1.41 -40.92 -12.09
CA ASN A 237 -1.38 -42.24 -12.74
C ASN A 237 -2.25 -42.32 -14.01
N ASP A 238 -2.02 -41.41 -14.95
CA ASP A 238 -2.74 -41.27 -16.22
C ASP A 238 -4.22 -40.82 -16.11
N GLN A 239 -4.73 -40.61 -14.90
CA GLN A 239 -6.08 -40.10 -14.69
C GLN A 239 -6.06 -38.58 -14.54
N ASN A 240 -6.88 -37.87 -15.32
CA ASN A 240 -7.04 -36.42 -15.18
C ASN A 240 -7.70 -36.09 -13.84
N VAL A 241 -7.18 -35.06 -13.18
CA VAL A 241 -7.76 -34.51 -11.96
C VAL A 241 -8.07 -33.03 -12.16
N PHE A 242 -9.19 -32.60 -11.61
CA PHE A 242 -9.68 -31.22 -11.64
C PHE A 242 -9.88 -30.65 -10.24
N SER A 243 -10.03 -31.53 -9.24
CA SER A 243 -10.22 -31.15 -7.84
C SER A 243 -9.25 -31.86 -6.88
N ARG A 244 -9.07 -31.28 -5.69
CA ARG A 244 -8.37 -31.92 -4.56
C ARG A 244 -9.03 -33.23 -4.15
N ASN A 245 -10.35 -33.34 -4.30
CA ASN A 245 -11.08 -34.56 -4.00
C ASN A 245 -10.74 -35.67 -5.00
N ASP A 246 -10.60 -35.35 -6.29
CA ASP A 246 -10.20 -36.33 -7.31
C ASP A 246 -8.83 -36.95 -6.96
N VAL A 247 -7.89 -36.10 -6.53
CA VAL A 247 -6.56 -36.56 -6.08
C VAL A 247 -6.69 -37.45 -4.83
N SER A 248 -7.49 -37.03 -3.85
CA SER A 248 -7.73 -37.78 -2.62
C SER A 248 -8.35 -39.15 -2.88
N GLU A 249 -9.35 -39.22 -3.77
CA GLU A 249 -10.01 -40.46 -4.17
C GLU A 249 -9.04 -41.44 -4.83
N ILE A 250 -8.20 -40.97 -5.76
CA ILE A 250 -7.18 -41.81 -6.41
C ILE A 250 -6.14 -42.34 -5.40
N LEU A 251 -5.79 -41.53 -4.39
CA LEU A 251 -4.84 -41.91 -3.35
C LEU A 251 -5.44 -42.77 -2.24
N SER A 252 -6.76 -42.79 -2.07
CA SER A 252 -7.44 -43.53 -1.00
C SER A 252 -7.15 -45.04 -1.02
N ASP A 253 -6.92 -45.60 -2.22
CA ASP A 253 -6.58 -47.00 -2.45
C ASP A 253 -5.06 -47.27 -2.47
N LYS A 254 -4.22 -46.24 -2.27
CA LYS A 254 -2.75 -46.35 -2.30
C LYS A 254 -2.18 -46.42 -0.90
N LYS A 255 -1.16 -47.24 -0.70
CA LYS A 255 -0.49 -47.44 0.59
C LYS A 255 0.90 -46.80 0.61
N PRO A 256 1.46 -46.55 1.80
CA PRO A 256 2.88 -46.25 1.94
C PRO A 256 3.72 -47.31 1.20
N GLY A 257 4.70 -46.85 0.42
CA GLY A 257 5.53 -47.68 -0.46
C GLY A 257 5.01 -47.82 -1.90
N ASP A 258 3.77 -47.43 -2.21
CA ASP A 258 3.27 -47.42 -3.59
C ASP A 258 3.90 -46.28 -4.39
N THR A 259 4.24 -46.55 -5.65
CA THR A 259 4.73 -45.53 -6.58
C THR A 259 3.58 -44.93 -7.38
N ILE A 260 3.57 -43.61 -7.52
CA ILE A 260 2.64 -42.86 -8.36
C ILE A 260 3.38 -41.92 -9.31
N THR A 261 2.74 -41.56 -10.42
CA THR A 261 3.20 -40.53 -11.35
C THR A 261 2.22 -39.37 -11.38
N LEU A 262 2.73 -38.15 -11.22
CA LEU A 262 1.96 -36.91 -11.24
C LEU A 262 2.32 -36.08 -12.47
N ALA A 263 1.33 -35.65 -13.24
CA ALA A 263 1.54 -34.61 -14.25
C ALA A 263 1.27 -33.25 -13.61
N ILE A 264 2.30 -32.43 -13.45
CA ILE A 264 2.25 -31.14 -12.76
C ILE A 264 2.42 -30.02 -13.77
N SER A 265 1.57 -29.00 -13.66
CA SER A 265 1.68 -27.75 -14.40
C SER A 265 2.29 -26.67 -13.49
N HIS A 266 3.45 -26.15 -13.88
CA HIS A 266 4.14 -25.06 -13.19
C HIS A 266 4.63 -24.04 -14.22
N ASP A 267 4.27 -22.76 -14.03
CA ASP A 267 4.56 -21.66 -14.97
C ASP A 267 4.18 -21.96 -16.43
N GLY A 268 3.04 -22.64 -16.62
CA GLY A 268 2.54 -23.04 -17.94
C GLY A 268 3.27 -24.24 -18.57
N THR A 269 4.29 -24.78 -17.90
CA THR A 269 5.03 -25.96 -18.35
C THR A 269 4.49 -27.19 -17.65
N LYS A 270 4.15 -28.24 -18.41
CA LYS A 270 3.74 -29.53 -17.86
C LYS A 270 4.91 -30.48 -17.78
N LYS A 271 5.08 -31.16 -16.65
CA LYS A 271 6.11 -32.18 -16.44
C LYS A 271 5.61 -33.29 -15.52
N ASP A 272 6.07 -34.50 -15.79
CA ASP A 272 5.75 -35.67 -14.99
C ASP A 272 6.78 -35.89 -13.88
N TYR A 273 6.28 -36.26 -12.70
CA TYR A 273 7.04 -36.54 -11.50
C TYR A 273 6.62 -37.90 -10.93
N THR A 274 7.56 -38.82 -10.81
CA THR A 274 7.35 -40.12 -10.17
C THR A 274 7.83 -40.08 -8.73
N LEU A 275 6.99 -40.51 -7.80
CA LEU A 275 7.31 -40.53 -6.37
C LEU A 275 6.73 -41.78 -5.70
N THR A 276 7.40 -42.22 -4.64
CA THR A 276 6.96 -43.33 -3.79
C THR A 276 6.35 -42.76 -2.53
N LEU A 277 5.08 -43.09 -2.24
CA LEU A 277 4.34 -42.57 -1.10
C LEU A 277 4.95 -43.04 0.23
N ASP A 278 4.86 -42.20 1.25
CA ASP A 278 5.36 -42.48 2.60
C ASP A 278 4.21 -42.66 3.60
N GLU A 279 4.52 -42.97 4.86
CA GLU A 279 3.56 -42.93 5.95
C GLU A 279 3.18 -41.49 6.29
N TRP A 280 1.94 -41.29 6.75
CA TRP A 280 1.51 -39.97 7.23
C TRP A 280 2.26 -39.61 8.52
N PRO A 281 2.70 -38.34 8.67
CA PRO A 281 3.29 -37.88 9.92
C PRO A 281 2.23 -37.96 11.03
N LYS A 282 2.62 -38.43 12.23
CA LYS A 282 1.69 -38.67 13.35
C LYS A 282 0.86 -37.44 13.74
N GLU A 283 1.39 -36.25 13.51
CA GLU A 283 0.74 -34.96 13.78
C GLU A 283 -0.51 -34.71 12.94
N PHE A 284 -0.65 -35.37 11.78
CA PHE A 284 -1.81 -35.25 10.90
C PHE A 284 -2.90 -36.30 11.17
N GLY A 285 -2.74 -37.11 12.22
CA GLY A 285 -3.70 -38.14 12.62
C GLY A 285 -3.48 -39.48 11.91
N GLU A 286 -4.40 -40.42 12.13
CA GLU A 286 -4.35 -41.75 11.52
C GLU A 286 -4.94 -41.74 10.11
N HIS A 287 -4.15 -42.16 9.12
CA HIS A 287 -4.57 -42.29 7.73
C HIS A 287 -4.17 -43.67 7.22
N SER A 288 -5.05 -44.29 6.43
CA SER A 288 -4.78 -45.60 5.80
C SER A 288 -4.11 -45.48 4.43
N SER A 289 -4.11 -44.28 3.84
CA SER A 289 -3.53 -44.01 2.53
C SER A 289 -2.04 -43.62 2.63
N GLY A 290 -1.32 -43.69 1.52
CA GLY A 290 0.04 -43.16 1.42
C GLY A 290 0.07 -41.63 1.38
N PHE A 291 1.12 -41.06 1.98
CA PHE A 291 1.36 -39.62 2.05
C PHE A 291 2.33 -39.16 0.97
N MET A 292 1.90 -38.18 0.17
CA MET A 292 2.72 -37.59 -0.89
C MET A 292 3.66 -36.49 -0.36
N GLY A 293 3.31 -35.81 0.74
CA GLY A 293 4.10 -34.69 1.24
C GLY A 293 3.80 -33.34 0.57
N VAL A 294 2.56 -33.09 0.13
CA VAL A 294 2.12 -31.79 -0.42
C VAL A 294 1.15 -31.09 0.53
N TYR A 295 1.16 -29.75 0.52
CA TYR A 295 0.11 -28.95 1.15
C TYR A 295 -0.56 -28.05 0.11
N TYR A 296 -1.89 -28.11 0.07
CA TYR A 296 -2.69 -27.38 -0.91
C TYR A 296 -2.99 -25.96 -0.45
N TYR A 297 -3.09 -25.03 -1.41
CA TYR A 297 -3.76 -23.76 -1.16
C TYR A 297 -5.26 -24.00 -0.95
N ASP A 298 -5.84 -23.32 0.03
CA ASP A 298 -7.26 -23.44 0.35
C ASP A 298 -8.00 -22.11 0.18
N SER A 299 -8.45 -21.87 -1.05
CA SER A 299 -9.19 -20.67 -1.45
C SER A 299 -10.47 -20.49 -0.61
N ALA A 300 -11.10 -21.57 -0.14
CA ALA A 300 -12.29 -21.49 0.71
C ALA A 300 -11.96 -20.93 2.10
N THR A 301 -10.86 -21.39 2.72
CA THR A 301 -10.38 -20.84 4.00
C THR A 301 -9.98 -19.38 3.85
N VAL A 302 -9.28 -19.03 2.75
CA VAL A 302 -8.93 -17.63 2.45
C VAL A 302 -10.18 -16.77 2.28
N LYS A 303 -11.21 -17.24 1.56
CA LYS A 303 -12.49 -16.53 1.41
C LYS A 303 -13.17 -16.29 2.75
N ASN A 304 -13.17 -17.28 3.63
CA ASN A 304 -13.73 -17.15 4.96
C ASN A 304 -12.98 -16.13 5.81
N LEU A 305 -11.64 -16.13 5.76
CA LEU A 305 -10.83 -15.12 6.43
C LEU A 305 -11.16 -13.73 5.89
N PHE A 306 -11.17 -13.59 4.58
CA PHE A 306 -11.44 -12.35 3.90
C PHE A 306 -12.84 -11.78 4.22
N ASP A 307 -13.87 -12.63 4.27
CA ASP A 307 -15.23 -12.24 4.70
C ASP A 307 -15.27 -11.76 6.15
N LYS A 308 -14.47 -12.36 7.03
CA LYS A 308 -14.30 -11.88 8.41
C LYS A 308 -13.58 -10.54 8.46
N VAL A 309 -12.57 -10.34 7.61
CA VAL A 309 -11.87 -9.06 7.50
C VAL A 309 -12.88 -7.97 7.15
N ILE A 310 -13.57 -8.05 6.02
CA ILE A 310 -14.48 -6.97 5.61
C ILE A 310 -15.61 -6.70 6.60
N LYS A 311 -16.21 -7.75 7.16
CA LYS A 311 -17.34 -7.60 8.09
C LYS A 311 -16.89 -7.11 9.47
N GLY A 312 -15.60 -7.21 9.77
CA GLY A 312 -15.02 -6.83 11.05
C GLY A 312 -14.83 -5.30 11.17
N PRO A 313 -15.06 -4.70 12.34
CA PRO A 313 -14.88 -3.26 12.54
C PRO A 313 -13.42 -2.81 12.40
N LEU A 314 -12.46 -3.70 12.64
CA LEU A 314 -11.02 -3.47 12.44
C LEU A 314 -10.50 -4.11 11.14
N GLY A 315 -11.38 -4.67 10.33
CA GLY A 315 -11.09 -5.28 9.05
C GLY A 315 -10.18 -4.47 8.14
N PRO A 316 -10.53 -3.21 7.83
CA PRO A 316 -9.70 -2.35 7.00
C PRO A 316 -8.25 -2.21 7.52
N LEU A 317 -8.04 -2.24 8.84
CA LEU A 317 -6.69 -2.14 9.41
C LEU A 317 -5.84 -3.37 9.12
N LEU A 318 -6.45 -4.57 9.02
CA LEU A 318 -5.73 -5.79 8.65
C LEU A 318 -5.28 -5.75 7.18
N LEU A 319 -6.00 -5.04 6.30
CA LEU A 319 -5.55 -4.87 4.90
C LEU A 319 -4.24 -4.09 4.80
N ILE A 320 -3.95 -3.20 5.77
CA ILE A 320 -2.68 -2.46 5.83
C ILE A 320 -1.52 -3.42 6.09
N TYR A 321 -1.78 -4.51 6.83
CA TYR A 321 -0.80 -5.53 7.19
C TYR A 321 -0.50 -6.54 6.07
N VAL A 322 -1.38 -6.67 5.08
CA VAL A 322 -1.26 -7.68 4.01
C VAL A 322 0.11 -7.67 3.33
N PRO A 323 0.68 -6.53 2.88
CA PRO A 323 1.97 -6.54 2.21
C PRO A 323 3.09 -7.05 3.12
N ILE A 324 3.03 -6.70 4.41
CA ILE A 324 4.02 -7.12 5.41
C ILE A 324 3.91 -8.64 5.64
N ASN A 325 2.70 -9.17 5.82
CA ASN A 325 2.46 -10.61 5.98
C ASN A 325 2.93 -11.40 4.76
N SER A 326 2.65 -10.92 3.54
CA SER A 326 3.01 -11.65 2.32
C SER A 326 4.52 -11.71 2.09
N VAL A 327 5.24 -10.64 2.42
CA VAL A 327 6.69 -10.56 2.17
C VAL A 327 7.51 -11.15 3.31
N ILE A 328 7.19 -10.83 4.58
CA ILE A 328 7.97 -11.31 5.74
C ILE A 328 7.50 -12.68 6.21
N GLU A 329 6.19 -12.90 6.27
CA GLU A 329 5.61 -14.12 6.86
C GLU A 329 5.23 -15.17 5.81
N GLY A 330 5.62 -14.99 4.55
CA GLY A 330 5.39 -15.98 3.49
C GLY A 330 3.92 -16.13 3.07
N ASP A 331 3.10 -15.11 3.28
CA ASP A 331 1.67 -15.11 2.94
C ASP A 331 0.86 -16.20 3.67
N ASN A 332 1.16 -16.42 4.95
CA ASN A 332 0.45 -17.39 5.79
C ASN A 332 -1.07 -17.13 5.90
N LEU A 333 -1.52 -15.90 5.63
CA LEU A 333 -2.96 -15.57 5.58
C LEU A 333 -3.61 -15.86 4.22
N GLY A 334 -2.81 -16.08 3.17
CA GLY A 334 -3.27 -16.26 1.80
C GLY A 334 -3.93 -15.02 1.20
N LEU A 335 -3.68 -13.83 1.77
CA LEU A 335 -4.29 -12.55 1.36
C LEU A 335 -3.39 -11.77 0.40
N GLY A 336 -2.16 -12.24 0.15
CA GLY A 336 -1.18 -11.58 -0.72
C GLY A 336 -1.67 -11.36 -2.14
N LEU A 337 -2.57 -12.22 -2.63
CA LEU A 337 -3.23 -12.05 -3.94
C LEU A 337 -4.00 -10.73 -4.10
N LEU A 338 -4.36 -10.06 -2.99
CA LEU A 338 -4.96 -8.73 -3.03
C LEU A 338 -3.96 -7.64 -3.41
N ALA A 339 -2.68 -7.83 -3.08
CA ALA A 339 -1.63 -6.83 -3.21
C ALA A 339 -0.63 -7.16 -4.33
N PHE A 340 -0.40 -8.44 -4.62
CA PHE A 340 0.63 -8.94 -5.51
C PHE A 340 0.05 -9.85 -6.60
N ASP A 341 0.78 -9.94 -7.72
CA ASP A 341 0.54 -10.97 -8.71
C ASP A 341 0.92 -12.33 -8.11
N SER A 342 -0.03 -13.25 -8.16
CA SER A 342 -0.01 -14.47 -7.37
C SER A 342 -0.58 -15.62 -8.19
N PRO A 343 0.12 -16.76 -8.32
CA PRO A 343 -0.40 -17.91 -9.05
C PRO A 343 -1.60 -18.57 -8.34
N GLU A 344 -1.80 -18.29 -7.05
CA GLU A 344 -2.98 -18.73 -6.28
C GLU A 344 -4.29 -18.23 -6.88
N THR A 345 -4.27 -17.16 -7.67
CA THR A 345 -5.43 -16.67 -8.43
C THR A 345 -6.05 -17.73 -9.33
N ALA A 346 -5.30 -18.77 -9.73
CA ALA A 346 -5.81 -19.92 -10.47
C ALA A 346 -6.79 -20.80 -9.67
N ALA A 347 -6.76 -20.73 -8.33
CA ALA A 347 -7.68 -21.45 -7.46
C ALA A 347 -9.01 -20.70 -7.24
N TRP A 348 -9.28 -19.66 -8.05
CA TRP A 348 -10.49 -18.84 -7.96
C TRP A 348 -11.17 -18.73 -9.32
N GLU A 349 -12.49 -18.87 -9.32
CA GLU A 349 -13.32 -18.50 -10.45
C GLU A 349 -13.74 -17.02 -10.30
N VAL A 350 -13.64 -16.27 -11.39
CA VAL A 350 -13.81 -14.81 -11.40
C VAL A 350 -14.75 -14.37 -12.52
N PRO A 351 -15.50 -13.27 -12.33
CA PRO A 351 -16.56 -12.87 -13.27
C PRO A 351 -16.07 -12.33 -14.61
N PHE A 352 -14.81 -11.89 -14.72
CA PHE A 352 -14.26 -11.33 -15.96
C PHE A 352 -12.72 -11.38 -15.99
N THR A 353 -12.15 -11.32 -17.21
CA THR A 353 -10.70 -11.24 -17.41
C THR A 353 -10.13 -9.94 -16.85
N GLY A 354 -9.05 -10.02 -16.07
CA GLY A 354 -8.43 -8.85 -15.44
C GLY A 354 -9.01 -8.48 -14.08
N PHE A 355 -9.91 -9.30 -13.52
CA PHE A 355 -10.51 -9.11 -12.19
C PHE A 355 -9.47 -8.80 -11.10
N TRP A 356 -8.41 -9.61 -10.99
CA TRP A 356 -7.38 -9.43 -9.97
C TRP A 356 -6.59 -8.13 -10.13
N GLY A 357 -6.36 -7.66 -11.36
CA GLY A 357 -5.74 -6.36 -11.60
C GLY A 357 -6.61 -5.20 -11.07
N VAL A 358 -7.93 -5.29 -11.21
CA VAL A 358 -8.86 -4.31 -10.62
C VAL A 358 -8.82 -4.37 -9.09
N ILE A 359 -8.81 -5.58 -8.51
CA ILE A 359 -8.70 -5.76 -7.05
C ILE A 359 -7.40 -5.15 -6.53
N GLN A 360 -6.27 -5.42 -7.17
CA GLN A 360 -4.97 -4.87 -6.78
C GLN A 360 -4.92 -3.35 -6.90
N ILE A 361 -5.49 -2.76 -7.97
CA ILE A 361 -5.60 -1.30 -8.09
C ILE A 361 -6.39 -0.73 -6.90
N LEU A 362 -7.54 -1.32 -6.57
CA LEU A 362 -8.36 -0.86 -5.44
C LEU A 362 -7.67 -1.07 -4.10
N PHE A 363 -6.94 -2.17 -3.93
CA PHE A 363 -6.15 -2.45 -2.74
C PHE A 363 -5.07 -1.39 -2.54
N TRP A 364 -4.27 -1.11 -3.57
CA TRP A 364 -3.22 -0.11 -3.50
C TRP A 364 -3.78 1.30 -3.39
N MET A 365 -4.92 1.59 -4.03
CA MET A 365 -5.65 2.84 -3.83
C MET A 365 -6.08 3.02 -2.38
N PHE A 366 -6.63 1.99 -1.75
CA PHE A 366 -6.92 2.01 -0.31
C PHE A 366 -5.65 2.26 0.51
N TRP A 367 -4.61 1.46 0.27
CA TRP A 367 -3.39 1.46 1.07
C TRP A 367 -2.64 2.80 0.99
N PHE A 368 -2.37 3.31 -0.22
CA PHE A 368 -1.66 4.58 -0.41
C PHE A 368 -2.46 5.77 0.11
N ASN A 369 -3.76 5.83 -0.18
CA ASN A 369 -4.57 6.95 0.32
C ASN A 369 -4.67 6.94 1.84
N PHE A 370 -4.80 5.76 2.46
CA PHE A 370 -4.77 5.65 3.92
C PHE A 370 -3.41 6.08 4.50
N ALA A 371 -2.32 5.60 3.92
CA ALA A 371 -0.96 5.92 4.36
C ALA A 371 -0.63 7.42 4.22
N VAL A 372 -0.90 8.01 3.05
CA VAL A 372 -0.66 9.44 2.80
C VAL A 372 -1.51 10.32 3.72
N ALA A 373 -2.77 9.95 3.95
CA ALA A 373 -3.64 10.70 4.87
C ALA A 373 -3.15 10.64 6.32
N THR A 374 -2.85 9.45 6.83
CA THR A 374 -2.42 9.26 8.23
C THR A 374 -1.05 9.86 8.49
N PHE A 375 -0.13 9.77 7.52
CA PHE A 375 1.17 10.44 7.61
C PHE A 375 1.00 11.97 7.63
N ASN A 376 0.27 12.55 6.68
CA ASN A 376 0.06 14.00 6.64
C ASN A 376 -0.77 14.55 7.82
N ALA A 377 -1.55 13.70 8.50
CA ALA A 377 -2.27 14.09 9.72
C ALA A 377 -1.35 14.25 10.95
N LEU A 378 -0.09 13.81 10.91
CA LEU A 378 0.81 13.91 12.06
C LEU A 378 1.03 15.39 12.48
N PRO A 379 1.10 15.68 13.80
CA PRO A 379 1.09 17.05 14.30
C PRO A 379 2.48 17.68 14.30
N PHE A 380 3.16 17.75 13.15
CA PHE A 380 4.43 18.47 13.01
C PHE A 380 4.58 19.13 11.64
N VAL A 381 5.21 20.29 11.62
CA VAL A 381 5.53 21.03 10.38
C VAL A 381 6.73 20.34 9.70
N PRO A 382 6.71 20.10 8.38
CA PRO A 382 5.86 20.74 7.35
C PRO A 382 4.63 19.96 6.90
N LEU A 383 4.13 19.00 7.68
CA LEU A 383 2.93 18.25 7.29
C LEU A 383 1.66 19.08 7.51
N ASP A 384 0.61 18.75 6.75
CA ASP A 384 -0.69 19.42 6.80
C ASP A 384 -1.32 19.44 8.20
N GLY A 385 -1.26 18.32 8.91
CA GLY A 385 -1.69 18.20 10.30
C GLY A 385 -0.91 19.11 11.26
N GLY A 386 0.38 19.34 10.96
CA GLY A 386 1.22 20.32 11.63
C GLY A 386 0.74 21.76 11.43
N TYR A 387 0.36 22.15 10.22
CA TYR A 387 -0.22 23.46 9.93
C TYR A 387 -1.61 23.65 10.56
N ILE A 388 -2.45 22.61 10.56
CA ILE A 388 -3.73 22.63 11.28
C ILE A 388 -3.51 22.84 12.78
N MET A 389 -2.58 22.08 13.38
CA MET A 389 -2.20 22.24 14.77
C MET A 389 -1.68 23.66 15.04
N GLN A 390 -0.81 24.19 14.17
CA GLN A 390 -0.26 25.54 14.30
C GLN A 390 -1.37 26.59 14.36
N GLU A 391 -2.33 26.55 13.46
CA GLU A 391 -3.46 27.48 13.44
C GLU A 391 -4.39 27.29 14.65
N GLY A 392 -4.59 26.05 15.11
CA GLY A 392 -5.33 25.75 16.33
C GLY A 392 -4.69 26.35 17.58
N ILE A 393 -3.37 26.17 17.74
CA ILE A 393 -2.59 26.70 18.87
C ILE A 393 -2.56 28.23 18.81
N ARG A 394 -2.29 28.84 17.64
CA ARG A 394 -2.31 30.30 17.49
C ARG A 394 -3.65 30.89 17.92
N LYS A 395 -4.75 30.31 17.46
CA LYS A 395 -6.10 30.76 17.85
C LYS A 395 -6.37 30.58 19.34
N PHE A 396 -5.86 29.53 19.96
CA PHE A 396 -5.97 29.32 21.41
C PHE A 396 -5.23 30.40 22.21
N PHE A 397 -4.01 30.76 21.79
CA PHE A 397 -3.21 31.80 22.43
C PHE A 397 -3.80 33.20 22.20
N GLU A 398 -4.25 33.51 20.98
CA GLU A 398 -4.91 34.79 20.66
C GLU A 398 -6.17 35.01 21.51
N LYS A 399 -7.00 33.99 21.71
CA LYS A 399 -8.18 34.06 22.59
C LYS A 399 -7.85 34.34 24.06
N ARG A 400 -6.61 34.13 24.48
CA ARG A 400 -6.11 34.39 25.84
C ARG A 400 -5.24 35.64 25.90
N GLU A 401 -5.21 36.45 24.84
CA GLU A 401 -4.37 37.65 24.74
C GLU A 401 -2.88 37.37 24.96
N LEU A 402 -2.43 36.14 24.65
CA LEU A 402 -1.02 35.74 24.73
C LEU A 402 -0.30 36.00 23.40
N SER A 403 1.01 36.28 23.47
CA SER A 403 1.84 36.53 22.28
C SER A 403 1.85 35.34 21.31
N LYS A 404 1.79 35.63 20.00
CA LYS A 404 1.92 34.64 18.92
C LYS A 404 3.28 33.94 18.94
N GLU A 405 4.30 34.57 19.52
CA GLU A 405 5.63 33.97 19.67
C GLU A 405 5.59 32.71 20.54
N TYR A 406 4.81 32.71 21.63
CA TYR A 406 4.63 31.51 22.44
C TYR A 406 3.94 30.39 21.68
N ALA A 407 2.94 30.71 20.85
CA ALA A 407 2.29 29.73 19.99
C ALA A 407 3.28 29.09 19.02
N ASN A 408 4.13 29.89 18.38
CA ASN A 408 5.18 29.38 17.49
C ASN A 408 6.20 28.50 18.25
N TYR A 409 6.60 28.89 19.47
CA TYR A 409 7.49 28.08 20.30
C TYR A 409 6.88 26.70 20.62
N VAL A 410 5.62 26.65 21.06
CA VAL A 410 4.92 25.39 21.36
C VAL A 410 4.85 24.49 20.11
N VAL A 411 4.50 25.06 18.94
CA VAL A 411 4.44 24.33 17.68
C VAL A 411 5.81 23.73 17.30
N SER A 412 6.88 24.51 17.46
CA SER A 412 8.24 24.05 17.20
C SER A 412 8.64 22.91 18.15
N VAL A 413 8.34 23.02 19.44
CA VAL A 413 8.64 21.96 20.42
C VAL A 413 7.90 20.68 20.08
N ILE A 414 6.59 20.74 19.81
CA ILE A 414 5.81 19.56 19.41
C ILE A 414 6.40 18.95 18.14
N SER A 415 6.73 19.78 17.15
CA SER A 415 7.29 19.30 15.88
C SER A 415 8.63 18.58 16.07
N ILE A 416 9.52 19.14 16.89
CA ILE A 416 10.81 18.53 17.23
C ILE A 416 10.59 17.19 17.95
N VAL A 417 9.69 17.13 18.93
CA VAL A 417 9.37 15.89 19.65
C VAL A 417 8.89 14.81 18.68
N MET A 418 7.97 15.14 17.76
CA MET A 418 7.47 14.18 16.78
C MET A 418 8.58 13.68 15.83
N ILE A 419 9.45 14.57 15.37
CA ILE A 419 10.61 14.20 14.53
C ILE A 419 11.54 13.26 15.30
N VAL A 420 11.83 13.56 16.57
CA VAL A 420 12.67 12.71 17.43
C VAL A 420 12.01 11.34 17.66
N VAL A 421 10.70 11.28 17.87
CA VAL A 421 9.95 10.02 18.00
C VAL A 421 10.10 9.17 16.74
N LEU A 422 9.84 9.75 15.56
CA LEU A 422 9.96 9.05 14.28
C LEU A 422 11.39 8.58 14.02
N ALA A 423 12.38 9.45 14.23
CA ALA A 423 13.79 9.09 14.08
C ALA A 423 14.18 7.96 15.04
N SER A 424 13.69 8.00 16.28
CA SER A 424 13.98 6.98 17.29
C SER A 424 13.38 5.62 16.94
N ILE A 425 12.14 5.57 16.42
CA ILE A 425 11.52 4.31 15.93
C ILE A 425 12.37 3.66 14.84
N ILE A 426 13.01 4.47 13.99
CA ILE A 426 13.89 3.98 12.93
C ILE A 426 15.27 3.58 13.45
N LEU A 427 15.84 4.34 14.38
CA LEU A 427 17.24 4.18 14.81
C LEU A 427 17.44 3.17 15.95
N VAL A 428 16.46 3.01 16.85
CA VAL A 428 16.55 2.09 17.99
C VAL A 428 16.90 0.64 17.59
N PRO A 429 16.31 0.04 16.53
CA PRO A 429 16.68 -1.29 16.06
C PRO A 429 18.17 -1.44 15.72
N TYR A 430 18.78 -0.37 15.19
CA TYR A 430 20.19 -0.36 14.82
C TYR A 430 21.12 -0.12 16.00
N ILE A 431 20.74 0.81 16.88
CA ILE A 431 21.53 1.14 18.08
C ILE A 431 21.57 -0.06 19.04
N ALA A 432 20.45 -0.76 19.21
CA ALA A 432 20.35 -1.92 20.10
C ALA A 432 21.05 -3.17 19.55
N ALA A 433 21.40 -3.20 18.26
CA ALA A 433 22.09 -4.31 17.61
C ALA A 433 23.63 -4.20 17.67
N ILE A 434 24.16 -3.06 18.13
CA ILE A 434 25.59 -2.83 18.41
C ILE A 434 25.88 -3.21 19.86
#